data_AF-A0A438E3S7-F1
#
_entry.id   AF-A0A438E3S7-F1
#
_cell.length_a   1.000
_cell.length_b   1.000
_cell.length_c   1.000
_cell.angle_alpha   90.00
_cell.angle_beta   90.00
_cell.angle_gamma   90.00
#
_symmetry.space_group_name_H-M   'P 1'
#
loop_
_entity.id
_entity.type
_entity.pdbx_description
1 polymer ?
#
loop_
_entity_poly.entity_id
_entity_poly.type
_entity_poly.pdbx_seq_one_letter_code
_entity_poly.pdbx_strand_id
1 'polypeptide(L)'
;MKTHNYKVFKCFSRKFKIGGVEPPPYVKLIFAKYSGGGTHMGPAQFRRFLAEVQGQEGCTVADAERVMEEVARRRHNHIGLTEHQSCALTLDDFFHYLLSDDLNQAIKTQVHHDMTAPLPHYFIYTGHNSYLTGNQISSDCSDVPIIKALLTGVRVIELDIWPNSTKDDIQVIHGRTLTTPVTLIKCLRSIREYAFIASPYPVIITLEDHLTPDLQAKVAEMVTQTFGDMLYYPESGCLEEFPSPESLKYKIIISTKPPKEDVEAKRIKGKENPSPRKENSSPRERDMCEESSQKEVSDLLAELEAAERESESYEYEENSTNDGGLGLSETPKYKLLITIQAGKPKGGLKNALRVGSNKIRRLSLSEQALEKAAASHGTDLVRFTQKNVLRINPKGTRVNSSNYKPMLGWMHGAQMVAFNMQGYGKSLWLMHGMFRCNGGCGYIKKPDFLMKKGPYREVFNPKATLPVKTILKVGVYMGDGWSLDFSPTHFDTYSPPDFYTKIHIVGVPEDNTKRKTKIINNNWFPVWDEAFIFSLTVPELALLRIEVREHDRSEKDDFGGQTCLPVSELRPGIRSVPLFDKKGEKYKSVRLLMEFEFL
;
A
#
# COMPACT_ATOMS: atom_id res chain seq x y z
N MET A 1 4.98 9.16 -41.64
CA MET A 1 3.61 9.43 -41.16
C MET A 1 2.71 8.25 -41.48
N LYS A 2 1.99 7.71 -40.49
CA LYS A 2 0.97 6.67 -40.70
C LYS A 2 -0.40 7.33 -40.79
N THR A 3 -1.23 6.91 -41.74
CA THR A 3 -2.61 7.41 -41.87
C THR A 3 -3.55 6.36 -41.31
N HIS A 4 -4.39 6.73 -40.35
CA HIS A 4 -5.44 5.86 -39.82
C HIS A 4 -6.79 6.25 -40.42
N ASN A 5 -7.55 5.24 -40.84
CA ASN A 5 -8.89 5.40 -41.39
C ASN A 5 -9.90 4.94 -40.34
N TYR A 6 -10.80 5.84 -39.95
CA TYR A 6 -11.88 5.58 -39.01
C TYR A 6 -13.19 5.49 -39.78
N LYS A 7 -13.92 4.39 -39.64
CA LYS A 7 -15.20 4.18 -40.35
C LYS A 7 -16.32 4.86 -39.59
N VAL A 8 -17.04 5.75 -40.25
CA VAL A 8 -18.20 6.47 -39.73
C VAL A 8 -19.42 6.06 -40.54
N PHE A 9 -20.46 5.54 -39.87
CA PHE A 9 -21.74 5.13 -40.49
C PHE A 9 -21.62 4.25 -41.76
N LYS A 10 -20.90 3.11 -41.68
CA LYS A 10 -20.71 2.06 -42.71
C LYS A 10 -20.17 2.48 -44.10
N CYS A 11 -20.33 3.72 -44.54
CA CYS A 11 -20.01 4.19 -45.89
C CYS A 11 -19.06 5.39 -45.92
N PHE A 12 -18.80 6.05 -44.78
CA PHE A 12 -17.88 7.19 -44.70
C PHE A 12 -16.61 6.81 -43.95
N SER A 13 -15.47 7.37 -44.36
CA SER A 13 -14.21 7.20 -43.63
C SER A 13 -13.56 8.54 -43.36
N ARG A 14 -13.17 8.77 -42.10
CA ARG A 14 -12.34 9.92 -41.71
C ARG A 14 -10.90 9.48 -41.69
N LYS A 15 -10.01 10.27 -42.30
CA LYS A 15 -8.58 9.99 -42.36
C LYS A 15 -7.85 10.95 -41.44
N PHE A 16 -7.08 10.41 -40.51
CA PHE A 16 -6.21 11.19 -39.64
C PHE A 16 -4.76 10.85 -39.92
N LYS A 17 -3.95 11.89 -40.13
CA LYS A 17 -2.49 11.75 -40.20
C LYS A 17 -1.97 11.67 -38.78
N ILE A 18 -1.39 10.54 -38.42
CA ILE A 18 -0.68 10.38 -37.17
C ILE A 18 0.79 10.76 -37.44
N GLY A 19 1.20 11.88 -36.84
CA GLY A 19 2.60 12.32 -36.80
C GLY A 19 3.47 11.34 -36.03
N GLY A 20 4.79 11.49 -36.12
CA GLY A 20 5.69 10.81 -35.19
C GLY A 20 5.65 11.48 -33.82
N VAL A 21 6.14 10.79 -32.79
CA VAL A 21 6.46 11.44 -31.52
C VAL A 21 7.58 12.44 -31.79
N GLU A 22 7.38 13.71 -31.43
CA GLU A 22 8.41 14.74 -31.56
C GLU A 22 8.76 15.34 -30.20
N PRO A 23 10.01 15.77 -29.97
CA PRO A 23 10.38 16.47 -28.76
C PRO A 23 9.57 17.77 -28.60
N PRO A 24 8.95 18.03 -27.43
CA PRO A 24 8.27 19.29 -27.15
C PRO A 24 9.21 20.50 -27.28
N PRO A 25 8.69 21.71 -27.55
CA PRO A 25 9.49 22.93 -27.70
C PRO A 25 10.46 23.19 -26.54
N TYR A 26 10.02 22.95 -25.30
CA TYR A 26 10.87 23.11 -24.12
C TYR A 26 12.05 22.14 -24.10
N VAL A 27 11.84 20.88 -24.51
CA VAL A 27 12.92 19.87 -24.62
C VAL A 27 13.95 20.29 -25.68
N LYS A 28 13.49 20.81 -26.82
CA LYS A 28 14.38 21.34 -27.88
C LYS A 28 15.23 22.51 -27.36
N LEU A 29 14.63 23.40 -26.58
CA LEU A 29 15.32 24.55 -25.98
C LEU A 29 16.36 24.11 -24.94
N ILE A 30 16.02 23.14 -24.09
CA ILE A 30 16.96 22.58 -23.10
C ILE A 30 18.13 21.89 -23.81
N PHE A 31 17.88 21.08 -24.83
CA PHE A 31 18.94 20.44 -25.60
C PHE A 31 19.89 21.50 -26.19
N ALA A 32 19.36 22.51 -26.88
CA ALA A 32 20.16 23.59 -27.48
C ALA A 32 20.97 24.37 -26.43
N LYS A 33 20.40 24.62 -25.25
CA LYS A 33 21.11 25.29 -24.15
C LYS A 33 22.34 24.49 -23.72
N TYR A 34 22.19 23.19 -23.45
CA TYR A 34 23.29 22.38 -22.91
C TYR A 34 24.27 21.90 -23.97
N SER A 35 23.85 21.76 -25.24
CA SER A 35 24.74 21.50 -26.38
C SER A 35 25.52 22.73 -26.85
N GLY A 36 25.21 23.93 -26.32
CA GLY A 36 25.81 25.19 -26.77
C GLY A 36 25.38 25.60 -28.19
N GLY A 37 24.16 25.23 -28.59
CA GLY A 37 23.63 25.43 -29.94
C GLY A 37 24.12 24.39 -30.96
N GLY A 38 24.95 23.43 -30.55
CA GLY A 38 25.42 22.34 -31.39
C GLY A 38 24.35 21.29 -31.68
N THR A 39 24.58 20.49 -32.72
CA THR A 39 23.72 19.35 -33.11
C THR A 39 23.88 18.12 -32.22
N HIS A 40 24.93 18.09 -31.39
CA HIS A 40 25.27 16.98 -30.50
C HIS A 40 25.61 17.49 -29.10
N MET A 41 25.32 16.69 -28.08
CA MET A 41 25.65 16.95 -26.68
C MET A 41 26.68 15.92 -26.19
N GLY A 42 27.90 16.37 -25.90
CA GLY A 42 28.96 15.51 -25.37
C GLY A 42 28.80 15.20 -23.88
N PRO A 43 29.64 14.33 -23.28
CA PRO A 43 29.42 13.84 -21.93
C PRO A 43 29.54 14.90 -20.83
N ALA A 44 30.51 15.81 -20.95
CA ALA A 44 30.63 16.93 -20.03
C ALA A 44 29.40 17.87 -20.10
N GLN A 45 28.82 18.06 -21.29
CA GLN A 45 27.61 18.85 -21.48
C GLN A 45 26.38 18.15 -20.88
N PHE A 46 26.25 16.84 -21.12
CA PHE A 46 25.16 16.04 -20.57
C PHE A 46 25.24 15.95 -19.05
N ARG A 47 26.43 15.78 -18.48
CA ARG A 47 26.67 15.86 -17.03
C ARG A 47 26.20 17.20 -16.45
N ARG A 48 26.45 18.34 -17.11
CA ARG A 48 25.90 19.64 -16.67
C ARG A 48 24.38 19.65 -16.66
N PHE A 49 23.72 19.10 -17.70
CA PHE A 49 22.27 18.93 -17.70
C PHE A 49 21.78 18.05 -16.54
N LEU A 50 22.46 16.94 -16.27
CA LEU A 50 22.12 16.04 -15.16
C LEU A 50 22.24 16.76 -13.80
N ALA A 51 23.28 17.56 -13.61
CA ALA A 51 23.46 18.34 -12.39
C ALA A 51 22.41 19.46 -12.27
N GLU A 52 22.34 20.35 -13.27
CA GLU A 52 21.60 21.62 -13.20
C GLU A 52 20.08 21.46 -13.40
N VAL A 53 19.63 20.47 -14.18
CA VAL A 53 18.20 20.24 -14.45
C VAL A 53 17.68 19.02 -13.69
N GLN A 54 18.42 17.91 -13.70
CA GLN A 54 17.97 16.66 -13.09
C GLN A 54 18.30 16.56 -11.59
N GLY A 55 18.91 17.58 -10.98
CA GLY A 55 19.28 17.58 -9.56
C GLY A 55 20.28 16.47 -9.20
N GLN A 56 21.14 16.05 -10.14
CA GLN A 56 22.15 14.99 -9.95
C GLN A 56 23.55 15.59 -9.80
N GLU A 57 23.74 16.48 -8.82
CA GLU A 57 25.00 17.23 -8.64
C GLU A 57 26.24 16.34 -8.44
N GLY A 58 26.06 15.17 -7.81
CA GLY A 58 27.13 14.18 -7.60
C GLY A 58 27.53 13.38 -8.84
N CYS A 59 26.87 13.60 -9.99
CA CYS A 59 27.15 12.87 -11.24
C CYS A 59 28.53 13.24 -11.81
N THR A 60 29.37 12.24 -12.03
CA THR A 60 30.65 12.38 -12.71
C THR A 60 30.49 12.34 -14.24
N VAL A 61 31.51 12.77 -14.98
CA VAL A 61 31.50 12.64 -16.44
C VAL A 61 31.41 11.18 -16.87
N ALA A 62 32.12 10.28 -16.18
CA ALA A 62 32.06 8.85 -16.44
C ALA A 62 30.65 8.27 -16.19
N ASP A 63 29.90 8.78 -15.22
CA ASP A 63 28.51 8.36 -15.00
C ASP A 63 27.62 8.79 -16.17
N ALA A 64 27.81 10.02 -16.66
CA ALA A 64 27.10 10.54 -17.82
C ALA A 64 27.44 9.74 -19.09
N GLU A 65 28.71 9.40 -19.31
CA GLU A 65 29.16 8.54 -20.41
C GLU A 65 28.47 7.18 -20.39
N ARG A 66 28.41 6.51 -19.24
CA ARG A 66 27.72 5.20 -19.10
C ARG A 66 26.23 5.28 -19.45
N VAL A 67 25.56 6.37 -19.07
CA VAL A 67 24.15 6.59 -19.46
C VAL A 67 24.03 6.79 -20.97
N MET A 68 24.93 7.58 -21.57
CA MET A 68 24.93 7.84 -23.02
C MET A 68 25.21 6.56 -23.83
N GLU A 69 26.17 5.75 -23.39
CA GLU A 69 26.47 4.44 -23.97
C GLU A 69 25.26 3.51 -23.92
N GLU A 70 24.54 3.48 -22.80
CA GLU A 70 23.35 2.65 -22.66
C GLU A 70 22.20 3.12 -23.56
N VAL A 71 22.02 4.44 -23.73
CA VAL A 71 21.08 5.01 -24.71
C VAL A 71 21.47 4.60 -26.13
N ALA A 72 22.75 4.76 -26.48
CA ALA A 72 23.25 4.39 -27.80
C ALA A 72 23.04 2.89 -28.06
N ARG A 73 23.42 2.01 -27.12
CA ARG A 73 23.27 0.55 -27.24
C ARG A 73 21.82 0.14 -27.50
N ARG A 74 20.85 0.71 -26.78
CA ARG A 74 19.42 0.40 -26.95
C ARG A 74 18.88 0.83 -28.30
N ARG A 75 19.38 1.94 -28.83
CA ARG A 75 18.97 2.45 -30.14
C ARG A 75 19.67 1.75 -31.30
N HIS A 76 20.92 1.33 -31.11
CA HIS A 76 21.80 0.84 -32.18
C HIS A 76 21.97 -0.69 -32.23
N ASN A 77 21.35 -1.47 -31.35
CA ASN A 77 21.25 -2.94 -31.48
C ASN A 77 20.54 -3.40 -32.79
N HIS A 78 20.04 -2.49 -33.63
CA HIS A 78 19.53 -2.77 -34.97
C HIS A 78 20.53 -2.52 -36.12
N ILE A 79 21.73 -2.00 -35.85
CA ILE A 79 22.76 -1.74 -36.87
C ILE A 79 24.11 -2.12 -36.27
N GLY A 80 24.76 -3.17 -36.80
CA GLY A 80 26.03 -3.68 -36.31
C GLY A 80 27.07 -2.58 -36.09
N LEU A 81 27.59 -2.47 -34.87
CA LEU A 81 28.49 -1.39 -34.47
C LEU A 81 29.95 -1.75 -34.78
N THR A 82 30.65 -0.83 -35.45
CA THR A 82 32.11 -0.67 -35.42
C THR A 82 32.51 0.14 -34.18
N GLU A 83 33.57 -0.28 -33.48
CA GLU A 83 33.98 0.09 -32.11
C GLU A 83 34.27 1.59 -31.80
N HIS A 84 34.06 2.55 -32.70
CA HIS A 84 34.48 3.94 -32.50
C HIS A 84 33.50 5.00 -33.07
N GLN A 85 32.22 4.98 -32.66
CA GLN A 85 31.33 6.13 -32.87
C GLN A 85 31.11 6.91 -31.57
N SER A 86 31.25 8.24 -31.69
CA SER A 86 31.31 9.24 -30.63
C SER A 86 30.25 9.12 -29.52
N CYS A 87 30.69 9.21 -28.25
CA CYS A 87 29.86 9.38 -27.06
C CYS A 87 29.15 10.75 -27.01
N ALA A 88 28.32 11.09 -28.00
CA ALA A 88 27.56 12.33 -28.03
C ALA A 88 26.10 12.05 -28.37
N LEU A 89 25.17 12.68 -27.64
CA LEU A 89 23.74 12.52 -27.86
C LEU A 89 23.25 13.50 -28.93
N THR A 90 22.54 13.02 -29.94
CA THR A 90 21.69 13.89 -30.77
C THR A 90 20.45 14.33 -29.99
N LEU A 91 19.66 15.27 -30.53
CA LEU A 91 18.37 15.64 -29.94
C LEU A 91 17.43 14.43 -29.79
N ASP A 92 17.46 13.51 -30.76
CA ASP A 92 16.61 12.31 -30.74
C ASP A 92 17.09 11.30 -29.68
N ASP A 93 18.40 11.14 -29.50
CA ASP A 93 18.95 10.30 -28.42
C ASP A 93 18.64 10.88 -27.04
N PHE A 94 18.79 12.20 -26.89
CA PHE A 94 18.44 12.90 -25.65
C PHE A 94 16.96 12.78 -25.32
N PHE A 95 16.07 12.91 -26.31
CA PHE A 95 14.65 12.74 -26.11
C PHE A 95 14.29 11.29 -25.76
N HIS A 96 14.98 10.30 -26.35
CA HIS A 96 14.82 8.90 -26.00
C HIS A 96 15.26 8.61 -24.55
N TYR A 97 16.38 9.19 -24.12
CA TYR A 97 16.80 9.16 -22.72
C TYR A 97 15.70 9.72 -21.81
N LEU A 98 15.13 10.88 -22.16
CA LEU A 98 14.09 11.52 -21.35
C LEU A 98 12.83 10.66 -21.19
N LEU A 99 12.46 9.87 -22.20
CA LEU A 99 11.31 8.96 -22.19
C LEU A 99 11.62 7.58 -21.58
N SER A 100 12.89 7.24 -21.35
CA SER A 100 13.28 5.98 -20.71
C SER A 100 12.85 5.99 -19.25
N ASP A 101 11.96 5.06 -18.91
CA ASP A 101 11.36 4.92 -17.58
C ASP A 101 12.22 4.11 -16.61
N ASP A 102 13.42 3.70 -17.02
CA ASP A 102 14.43 3.05 -16.19
C ASP A 102 15.72 3.89 -16.07
N LEU A 103 16.15 4.59 -17.12
CA LEU A 103 17.28 5.53 -17.07
C LEU A 103 16.88 6.92 -16.52
N ASN A 104 15.62 7.32 -16.71
CA ASN A 104 15.11 8.64 -16.28
C ASN A 104 13.88 8.54 -15.36
N GLN A 105 14.00 7.70 -14.34
CA GLN A 105 12.95 7.44 -13.37
C GLN A 105 12.54 8.66 -12.53
N ALA A 106 11.24 8.79 -12.28
CA ALA A 106 10.67 9.86 -11.47
C ALA A 106 10.88 9.74 -9.96
N ILE A 107 11.16 8.53 -9.44
CA ILE A 107 11.36 8.29 -8.00
C ILE A 107 12.62 7.48 -7.75
N LYS A 108 13.11 7.49 -6.50
CA LYS A 108 14.21 6.63 -6.07
C LYS A 108 13.75 5.16 -5.99
N THR A 109 14.63 4.24 -6.38
CA THR A 109 14.36 2.79 -6.37
C THR A 109 15.11 2.02 -5.30
N GLN A 110 16.07 2.65 -4.64
CA GLN A 110 16.87 2.01 -3.61
C GLN A 110 16.35 2.36 -2.22
N VAL A 111 16.51 1.40 -1.31
CA VAL A 111 16.28 1.62 0.13
C VAL A 111 17.30 2.63 0.63
N HIS A 112 16.82 3.68 1.29
CA HIS A 112 17.67 4.78 1.75
C HIS A 112 17.22 5.40 3.07
N HIS A 113 16.06 5.00 3.59
CA HIS A 113 15.71 5.32 4.97
C HIS A 113 16.62 4.55 5.94
N ASP A 114 16.83 5.12 7.11
CA ASP A 114 17.39 4.38 8.25
C ASP A 114 16.43 3.24 8.63
N MET A 115 16.92 2.00 8.57
CA MET A 115 16.16 0.77 8.84
C MET A 115 16.46 0.16 10.22
N THR A 116 17.25 0.86 11.05
CA THR A 116 17.71 0.41 12.37
C THR A 116 16.84 0.90 13.53
N ALA A 117 15.83 1.74 13.26
CA ALA A 117 14.91 2.19 14.29
C ALA A 117 13.90 1.08 14.68
N PRO A 118 13.23 1.17 15.84
CA PRO A 118 12.22 0.20 16.26
C PRO A 118 11.04 0.09 15.28
N LEU A 119 10.44 -1.11 15.17
CA LEU A 119 9.32 -1.38 14.24
C LEU A 119 8.17 -0.34 14.25
N PRO A 120 7.71 0.21 15.40
CA PRO A 120 6.69 1.25 15.45
C PRO A 120 7.04 2.53 14.69
N HIS A 121 8.32 2.75 14.35
CA HIS A 121 8.77 3.92 13.61
C HIS A 121 8.57 3.82 12.10
N TYR A 122 7.97 2.74 11.60
CA TYR A 122 7.72 2.53 10.18
C TYR A 122 6.22 2.35 9.89
N PHE A 123 5.75 2.95 8.80
CA PHE A 123 4.55 2.46 8.12
C PHE A 123 4.89 1.14 7.43
N ILE A 124 3.99 0.18 7.51
CA ILE A 124 4.20 -1.20 7.05
C ILE A 124 3.12 -1.57 6.04
N TYR A 125 3.54 -2.08 4.89
CA TYR A 125 2.63 -2.45 3.81
C TYR A 125 1.78 -3.64 4.25
N THR A 126 0.48 -3.42 4.50
CA THR A 126 -0.36 -4.36 5.26
C THR A 126 -1.57 -4.84 4.45
N GLY A 127 -1.68 -6.15 4.24
CA GLY A 127 -2.87 -6.82 3.69
C GLY A 127 -3.95 -7.07 4.75
N HIS A 128 -5.21 -7.11 4.32
CA HIS A 128 -6.36 -7.54 5.09
C HIS A 128 -6.98 -8.77 4.43
N ASN A 129 -7.35 -9.79 5.21
CA ASN A 129 -7.89 -11.08 4.74
C ASN A 129 -7.17 -11.58 3.49
N SER A 130 -5.85 -11.74 3.61
CA SER A 130 -4.92 -11.85 2.47
C SER A 130 -5.09 -13.13 1.65
N TYR A 131 -5.91 -14.06 2.12
CA TYR A 131 -6.27 -15.31 1.48
C TYR A 131 -7.50 -15.19 0.56
N LEU A 132 -8.28 -14.11 0.63
CA LEU A 132 -9.49 -13.96 -0.19
C LEU A 132 -9.17 -13.63 -1.64
N THR A 133 -9.82 -14.34 -2.57
CA THR A 133 -9.69 -14.10 -4.02
C THR A 133 -10.62 -13.01 -4.54
N GLY A 134 -11.64 -12.63 -3.77
CA GLY A 134 -12.62 -11.62 -4.15
C GLY A 134 -13.36 -10.98 -2.97
N ASN A 135 -14.68 -11.10 -2.97
CA ASN A 135 -15.57 -10.52 -1.97
C ASN A 135 -15.50 -11.24 -0.61
N GLN A 136 -15.97 -10.60 0.46
CA GLN A 136 -15.87 -11.12 1.83
C GLN A 136 -16.90 -12.23 2.16
N ILE A 137 -17.91 -12.48 1.33
CA ILE A 137 -19.02 -13.37 1.67
C ILE A 137 -18.90 -14.75 1.00
N SER A 138 -18.57 -14.78 -0.29
CA SER A 138 -18.75 -15.97 -1.13
C SER A 138 -17.59 -16.26 -2.06
N SER A 139 -16.50 -15.48 -2.00
CA SER A 139 -15.32 -15.77 -2.82
C SER A 139 -14.50 -16.92 -2.24
N ASP A 140 -13.67 -17.54 -3.07
CA ASP A 140 -12.77 -18.60 -2.62
C ASP A 140 -11.60 -18.05 -1.81
N CYS A 141 -11.10 -18.86 -0.88
CA CYS A 141 -9.82 -18.64 -0.21
C CYS A 141 -8.70 -19.38 -0.95
N SER A 142 -7.53 -18.75 -1.07
CA SER A 142 -6.38 -19.30 -1.77
C SER A 142 -5.08 -18.69 -1.26
N ASP A 143 -3.97 -19.34 -1.53
CA ASP A 143 -2.62 -18.82 -1.34
C ASP A 143 -2.19 -17.86 -2.47
N VAL A 144 -2.86 -17.88 -3.63
CA VAL A 144 -2.51 -17.03 -4.78
C VAL A 144 -2.53 -15.53 -4.46
N PRO A 145 -3.55 -14.96 -3.77
CA PRO A 145 -3.53 -13.55 -3.39
C PRO A 145 -2.41 -13.22 -2.38
N ILE A 146 -2.02 -14.17 -1.53
CA ILE A 146 -0.87 -14.04 -0.63
C ILE A 146 0.42 -13.92 -1.42
N ILE A 147 0.63 -14.80 -2.41
CA ILE A 147 1.79 -14.77 -3.31
C ILE A 147 1.85 -13.41 -4.03
N LYS A 148 0.73 -12.96 -4.61
CA LYS A 148 0.66 -11.65 -5.29
C LYS A 148 0.98 -10.49 -4.34
N ALA A 149 0.47 -10.53 -3.11
CA ALA A 149 0.76 -9.53 -2.09
C ALA A 149 2.27 -9.49 -1.75
N LEU A 150 2.89 -10.64 -1.51
CA LEU A 150 4.33 -10.70 -1.18
C LEU A 150 5.22 -10.22 -2.33
N LEU A 151 4.91 -10.62 -3.57
CA LEU A 151 5.63 -10.19 -4.79
C LEU A 151 5.49 -8.68 -5.06
N THR A 152 4.42 -8.04 -4.59
CA THR A 152 4.23 -6.58 -4.69
C THR A 152 4.80 -5.81 -3.51
N GLY A 153 5.44 -6.49 -2.56
CA GLY A 153 6.12 -5.86 -1.42
C GLY A 153 5.29 -5.76 -0.14
N VAL A 154 4.08 -6.34 -0.07
CA VAL A 154 3.29 -6.41 1.19
C VAL A 154 4.06 -7.18 2.25
N ARG A 155 4.15 -6.64 3.47
CA ARG A 155 4.94 -7.18 4.59
C ARG A 155 4.09 -7.72 5.74
N VAL A 156 2.79 -7.44 5.77
CA VAL A 156 1.87 -8.04 6.73
C VAL A 156 0.79 -8.84 6.01
N ILE A 157 0.72 -10.12 6.33
CA ILE A 157 -0.24 -11.08 5.77
C ILE A 157 -1.19 -11.51 6.88
N GLU A 158 -2.49 -11.41 6.63
CA GLU A 158 -3.54 -11.86 7.56
C GLU A 158 -4.08 -13.22 7.17
N LEU A 159 -4.21 -14.12 8.16
CA LEU A 159 -4.82 -15.43 8.04
C LEU A 159 -5.82 -15.65 9.18
N ASP A 160 -7.06 -15.95 8.83
CA ASP A 160 -8.11 -16.31 9.77
C ASP A 160 -8.14 -17.82 9.90
N ILE A 161 -7.75 -18.34 11.07
CA ILE A 161 -7.57 -19.78 11.28
C ILE A 161 -8.75 -20.37 12.05
N TRP A 162 -9.37 -21.38 11.44
CA TRP A 162 -10.55 -22.07 11.97
C TRP A 162 -10.33 -23.59 11.97
N PRO A 163 -10.99 -24.34 12.86
CA PRO A 163 -11.05 -25.78 12.76
C PRO A 163 -11.72 -26.20 11.45
N ASN A 164 -11.22 -27.25 10.80
CA ASN A 164 -11.90 -27.89 9.68
C ASN A 164 -13.22 -28.56 10.15
N SER A 165 -14.01 -29.08 9.20
CA SER A 165 -15.30 -29.72 9.49
C SER A 165 -15.22 -30.90 10.46
N THR A 166 -14.12 -31.65 10.43
CA THR A 166 -13.84 -32.79 11.33
C THR A 166 -13.19 -32.39 12.66
N LYS A 167 -12.84 -31.11 12.84
CA LYS A 167 -12.20 -30.52 14.03
C LYS A 167 -10.85 -31.13 14.42
N ASP A 168 -10.15 -31.73 13.46
CA ASP A 168 -8.84 -32.38 13.64
C ASP A 168 -7.71 -31.68 12.85
N ASP A 169 -8.04 -30.69 12.02
CA ASP A 169 -7.09 -29.90 11.24
C ASP A 169 -7.49 -28.42 11.11
N ILE A 170 -6.58 -27.62 10.54
CA ILE A 170 -6.74 -26.16 10.45
C ILE A 170 -6.96 -25.72 9.01
N GLN A 171 -7.98 -24.89 8.82
CA GLN A 171 -8.29 -24.21 7.57
C GLN A 171 -8.20 -22.70 7.74
N VAL A 172 -7.95 -22.02 6.62
CA VAL A 172 -8.01 -20.57 6.49
C VAL A 172 -9.27 -20.20 5.73
N ILE A 173 -10.14 -19.43 6.37
CA ILE A 173 -11.47 -19.08 5.87
C ILE A 173 -11.97 -17.80 6.55
N HIS A 174 -12.79 -17.01 5.86
CA HIS A 174 -13.53 -15.95 6.53
C HIS A 174 -14.72 -16.58 7.26
N GLY A 175 -14.63 -16.64 8.59
CA GLY A 175 -15.59 -17.38 9.42
C GLY A 175 -17.03 -16.89 9.28
N ARG A 176 -18.00 -17.81 9.45
CA ARG A 176 -19.44 -17.54 9.36
C ARG A 176 -19.86 -16.95 7.99
N THR A 177 -19.15 -17.28 6.92
CA THR A 177 -19.50 -16.89 5.54
C THR A 177 -19.56 -18.10 4.61
N LEU A 178 -19.88 -17.85 3.34
CA LEU A 178 -19.93 -18.85 2.27
C LEU A 178 -18.61 -18.97 1.49
N THR A 179 -17.51 -18.40 2.02
CA THR A 179 -16.19 -18.52 1.38
C THR A 179 -15.68 -19.96 1.41
N THR A 180 -15.04 -20.41 0.32
CA THR A 180 -14.46 -21.76 0.26
C THR A 180 -13.09 -21.78 0.96
N PRO A 181 -12.82 -22.68 1.92
CA PRO A 181 -11.58 -22.67 2.70
C PRO A 181 -10.33 -23.10 1.91
N VAL A 182 -9.15 -22.71 2.41
CA VAL A 182 -7.83 -23.24 1.99
C VAL A 182 -7.09 -23.81 3.19
N THR A 183 -6.24 -24.83 3.03
CA THR A 183 -5.49 -25.40 4.17
C THR A 183 -4.41 -24.45 4.66
N LEU A 184 -4.21 -24.37 5.98
CA LEU A 184 -3.19 -23.50 6.57
C LEU A 184 -1.79 -23.80 6.05
N ILE A 185 -1.43 -25.09 5.95
CA ILE A 185 -0.10 -25.50 5.48
C ILE A 185 0.21 -25.02 4.05
N LYS A 186 -0.81 -24.90 3.18
CA LYS A 186 -0.63 -24.37 1.83
C LYS A 186 -0.24 -22.89 1.90
N CYS A 187 -0.96 -22.09 2.68
CA CYS A 187 -0.64 -20.68 2.90
C CYS A 187 0.76 -20.50 3.51
N LEU A 188 1.13 -21.27 4.53
CA LEU A 188 2.44 -21.17 5.18
C LEU A 188 3.60 -21.51 4.21
N ARG A 189 3.44 -22.53 3.37
CA ARG A 189 4.44 -22.89 2.34
C ARG A 189 4.63 -21.77 1.33
N SER A 190 3.54 -21.20 0.83
CA SER A 190 3.61 -20.06 -0.10
C SER A 190 4.22 -18.82 0.58
N ILE A 191 3.96 -18.58 1.87
CA ILE A 191 4.66 -17.51 2.59
C ILE A 191 6.16 -17.81 2.68
N ARG A 192 6.57 -19.04 3.03
CA ARG A 192 7.99 -19.43 3.12
C ARG A 192 8.75 -19.16 1.81
N GLU A 193 8.15 -19.52 0.68
CA GLU A 193 8.78 -19.40 -0.64
C GLU A 193 8.87 -17.95 -1.13
N TYR A 194 7.81 -17.15 -0.91
CA TYR A 194 7.69 -15.81 -1.52
C TYR A 194 8.00 -14.65 -0.57
N ALA A 195 8.14 -14.89 0.74
CA ALA A 195 8.27 -13.85 1.76
C ALA A 195 9.34 -12.80 1.42
N PHE A 196 10.49 -13.22 0.90
CA PHE A 196 11.66 -12.35 0.75
C PHE A 196 12.09 -12.06 -0.69
N ILE A 197 11.24 -12.37 -1.68
CA ILE A 197 11.55 -12.12 -3.11
C ILE A 197 11.58 -10.62 -3.41
N ALA A 198 10.56 -9.88 -2.97
CA ALA A 198 10.46 -8.45 -3.25
C ALA A 198 11.25 -7.57 -2.27
N SER A 199 11.55 -8.07 -1.07
CA SER A 199 12.17 -7.31 0.01
C SER A 199 12.85 -8.23 1.03
N PRO A 200 14.05 -7.91 1.53
CA PRO A 200 14.71 -8.70 2.57
C PRO A 200 14.14 -8.44 3.98
N TYR A 201 13.33 -7.39 4.16
CA TYR A 201 12.80 -6.99 5.46
C TYR A 201 11.69 -7.94 5.95
N PRO A 202 11.44 -7.99 7.27
CA PRO A 202 10.58 -9.00 7.88
C PRO A 202 9.18 -9.12 7.28
N VAL A 203 8.59 -10.30 7.40
CA VAL A 203 7.17 -10.55 7.14
C VAL A 203 6.46 -10.83 8.45
N ILE A 204 5.35 -10.14 8.70
CA ILE A 204 4.51 -10.33 9.87
C ILE A 204 3.26 -11.10 9.44
N ILE A 205 3.01 -12.25 10.06
CA ILE A 205 1.77 -13.00 9.89
C ILE A 205 0.85 -12.64 11.05
N THR A 206 -0.27 -11.99 10.75
CA THR A 206 -1.32 -11.74 11.74
C THR A 206 -2.32 -12.88 11.69
N LEU A 207 -2.43 -13.63 12.80
CA LEU A 207 -3.41 -14.71 12.91
C LEU A 207 -4.66 -14.20 13.61
N GLU A 208 -5.82 -14.42 13.00
CA GLU A 208 -7.10 -14.34 13.70
C GLU A 208 -7.48 -15.75 14.15
N ASP A 209 -7.27 -16.02 15.44
CA ASP A 209 -7.30 -17.35 16.02
C ASP A 209 -8.68 -17.72 16.61
N HIS A 210 -9.32 -18.74 16.01
CA HIS A 210 -10.59 -19.33 16.45
C HIS A 210 -10.44 -20.81 16.86
N LEU A 211 -9.23 -21.23 17.23
CA LEU A 211 -8.87 -22.63 17.49
C LEU A 211 -8.99 -23.05 18.96
N THR A 212 -9.07 -24.36 19.19
CA THR A 212 -8.90 -24.98 20.50
C THR A 212 -7.41 -25.08 20.87
N PRO A 213 -7.05 -25.27 22.16
CA PRO A 213 -5.65 -25.41 22.57
C PRO A 213 -4.87 -26.52 21.83
N ASP A 214 -5.50 -27.67 21.54
CA ASP A 214 -4.86 -28.75 20.79
C ASP A 214 -4.52 -28.35 19.35
N LEU A 215 -5.45 -27.64 18.69
CA LEU A 215 -5.23 -27.12 17.35
C LEU A 215 -4.22 -25.97 17.35
N GLN A 216 -4.17 -25.14 18.39
CA GLN A 216 -3.10 -24.15 18.57
C GLN A 216 -1.72 -24.79 18.69
N ALA A 217 -1.61 -25.92 19.42
CA ALA A 217 -0.37 -26.69 19.49
C ALA A 217 0.04 -27.22 18.10
N LYS A 218 -0.92 -27.71 17.32
CA LYS A 218 -0.71 -28.14 15.93
C LYS A 218 -0.27 -26.98 15.02
N VAL A 219 -0.83 -25.77 15.18
CA VAL A 219 -0.37 -24.56 14.46
C VAL A 219 1.06 -24.22 14.85
N ALA A 220 1.41 -24.28 16.13
CA ALA A 220 2.78 -24.03 16.58
C ALA A 220 3.77 -24.99 15.94
N GLU A 221 3.42 -26.27 15.83
CA GLU A 221 4.22 -27.27 15.12
C GLU A 221 4.34 -26.95 13.63
N MET A 222 3.23 -26.70 12.93
CA MET A 222 3.22 -26.36 11.50
C MET A 222 4.07 -25.12 11.20
N VAL A 223 3.94 -24.06 11.99
CA VAL A 223 4.69 -22.80 11.85
C VAL A 223 6.18 -23.04 12.09
N THR A 224 6.54 -23.78 13.15
CA THR A 224 7.94 -24.08 13.48
C THR A 224 8.59 -24.93 12.40
N GLN A 225 7.93 -26.00 11.94
CA GLN A 225 8.43 -26.86 10.87
C GLN A 225 8.52 -26.12 9.53
N THR A 226 7.53 -25.29 9.22
CA THR A 226 7.48 -24.59 7.92
C THR A 226 8.44 -23.42 7.84
N PHE A 227 8.78 -22.74 8.93
CA PHE A 227 9.67 -21.58 8.86
C PHE A 227 11.07 -21.84 9.41
N GLY A 228 11.25 -22.79 10.33
CA GLY A 228 12.56 -23.11 10.93
C GLY A 228 13.30 -21.84 11.36
N ASP A 229 14.53 -21.66 10.88
CA ASP A 229 15.38 -20.51 11.19
C ASP A 229 14.84 -19.16 10.71
N MET A 230 13.85 -19.14 9.81
CA MET A 230 13.18 -17.91 9.40
C MET A 230 12.27 -17.38 10.50
N LEU A 231 11.78 -18.23 11.41
CA LEU A 231 10.87 -17.80 12.47
C LEU A 231 11.62 -17.00 13.54
N TYR A 232 11.08 -15.84 13.90
CA TYR A 232 11.55 -15.04 15.02
C TYR A 232 10.54 -15.06 16.16
N TYR A 233 11.05 -15.28 17.37
CA TYR A 233 10.33 -15.13 18.63
C TYR A 233 11.34 -14.77 19.74
N PRO A 234 10.94 -13.95 20.74
CA PRO A 234 11.86 -13.50 21.79
C PRO A 234 12.21 -14.62 22.77
N GLU A 235 13.51 -14.85 23.03
CA GLU A 235 14.00 -15.88 23.96
C GLU A 235 13.55 -15.67 25.42
N SER A 236 13.43 -14.41 25.85
CA SER A 236 13.06 -14.03 27.24
C SER A 236 11.54 -13.86 27.45
N GLY A 237 10.70 -14.12 26.44
CA GLY A 237 9.24 -14.04 26.52
C GLY A 237 8.62 -12.64 26.67
N CYS A 238 9.39 -11.61 27.00
CA CYS A 238 8.93 -10.21 27.10
C CYS A 238 9.87 -9.26 26.36
N LEU A 239 9.33 -8.51 25.39
CA LEU A 239 10.04 -7.43 24.70
C LEU A 239 9.74 -6.09 25.37
N GLU A 240 10.79 -5.37 25.79
CA GLU A 240 10.67 -3.99 26.27
C GLU A 240 10.56 -2.99 25.12
N GLU A 241 11.11 -3.33 23.95
CA GLU A 241 11.07 -2.56 22.72
C GLU A 241 10.98 -3.50 21.51
N PHE A 242 10.37 -3.02 20.42
CA PHE A 242 10.32 -3.79 19.19
C PHE A 242 11.68 -3.76 18.47
N PRO A 243 12.17 -4.91 17.97
CA PRO A 243 13.35 -4.95 17.12
C PRO A 243 13.17 -4.13 15.84
N SER A 244 14.28 -3.78 15.20
CA SER A 244 14.29 -3.01 13.95
C SER A 244 14.04 -3.89 12.72
N PRO A 245 13.50 -3.33 11.62
CA PRO A 245 13.44 -4.05 10.35
C PRO A 245 14.80 -4.61 9.91
N GLU A 246 15.89 -3.86 10.13
CA GLU A 246 17.24 -4.30 9.79
C GLU A 246 17.66 -5.56 10.56
N SER A 247 17.48 -5.58 11.89
CA SER A 247 17.80 -6.74 12.74
C SER A 247 16.93 -7.98 12.46
N LEU A 248 15.80 -7.79 11.78
CA LEU A 248 14.82 -8.82 11.47
C LEU A 248 14.82 -9.22 9.99
N LYS A 249 15.86 -8.87 9.23
CA LYS A 249 15.98 -9.30 7.83
C LYS A 249 15.84 -10.82 7.72
N TYR A 250 15.06 -11.25 6.73
CA TYR A 250 14.73 -12.64 6.45
C TYR A 250 13.99 -13.37 7.58
N LYS A 251 13.36 -12.62 8.51
CA LYS A 251 12.57 -13.18 9.59
C LYS A 251 11.07 -13.08 9.38
N ILE A 252 10.36 -14.11 9.83
CA ILE A 252 8.90 -14.22 9.88
C ILE A 252 8.47 -14.09 11.33
N ILE A 253 7.47 -13.26 11.57
CA ILE A 253 7.02 -12.85 12.90
C ILE A 253 5.55 -13.18 13.06
N ILE A 254 5.15 -13.83 14.15
CA ILE A 254 3.75 -14.09 14.45
C ILE A 254 3.17 -12.98 15.33
N SER A 255 2.01 -12.47 14.91
CA SER A 255 1.24 -11.45 15.62
C SER A 255 -0.19 -11.96 15.89
N THR A 256 -0.53 -12.26 17.14
CA THR A 256 -1.89 -12.72 17.50
C THR A 256 -2.24 -12.37 18.94
N LYS A 257 -3.49 -12.65 19.35
CA LYS A 257 -3.92 -12.56 20.74
C LYS A 257 -3.31 -13.74 21.51
N PRO A 258 -2.68 -13.52 22.67
CA PRO A 258 -2.23 -14.63 23.52
C PRO A 258 -3.39 -15.56 23.92
N PRO A 259 -3.16 -16.88 24.03
CA PRO A 259 -4.16 -17.82 24.56
C PRO A 259 -4.62 -17.41 25.97
N LYS A 260 -5.87 -17.74 26.30
CA LYS A 260 -6.39 -17.58 27.66
C LYS A 260 -5.70 -18.62 28.56
N GLU A 261 -5.22 -18.20 29.74
CA GLU A 261 -4.72 -19.16 30.74
C GLU A 261 -5.92 -19.87 31.40
N ASP A 262 -5.90 -21.20 31.43
CA ASP A 262 -6.99 -22.01 31.97
C ASP A 262 -7.18 -21.77 33.47
N VAL A 263 -8.26 -21.09 33.83
CA VAL A 263 -8.73 -20.94 35.22
C VAL A 263 -9.35 -22.24 35.75
N GLU A 264 -9.47 -23.29 34.92
CA GLU A 264 -10.07 -24.57 35.31
C GLU A 264 -9.31 -25.34 36.38
N ALA A 265 -7.99 -25.12 36.53
CA ALA A 265 -7.21 -25.70 37.62
C ALA A 265 -7.61 -25.20 39.02
N LYS A 266 -8.38 -24.10 39.13
CA LYS A 266 -8.86 -23.54 40.41
C LYS A 266 -10.33 -23.86 40.72
N ARG A 267 -11.11 -24.43 39.77
CA ARG A 267 -12.54 -24.73 39.97
C ARG A 267 -12.84 -26.10 40.60
N ILE A 268 -11.84 -26.97 40.80
CA ILE A 268 -12.06 -28.30 41.41
C ILE A 268 -12.23 -28.24 42.95
N LYS A 269 -12.00 -27.09 43.60
CA LYS A 269 -12.32 -26.88 45.03
C LYS A 269 -13.52 -25.95 45.21
N GLY A 270 -14.72 -26.49 45.03
CA GLY A 270 -15.97 -25.77 45.34
C GLY A 270 -17.19 -26.44 44.72
N LYS A 271 -17.51 -27.66 45.17
CA LYS A 271 -18.82 -28.27 44.94
C LYS A 271 -19.79 -27.87 46.07
N GLU A 272 -21.08 -27.95 45.73
CA GLU A 272 -22.31 -27.80 46.54
C GLU A 272 -22.93 -26.39 46.49
N ASN A 273 -24.20 -26.14 46.13
CA ASN A 273 -25.39 -26.97 45.85
C ASN A 273 -26.40 -26.18 44.96
N PRO A 274 -27.47 -26.81 44.42
CA PRO A 274 -28.24 -26.30 43.26
C PRO A 274 -29.65 -25.72 43.56
N SER A 275 -30.22 -25.10 42.50
CA SER A 275 -31.66 -24.89 42.17
C SER A 275 -32.29 -23.51 42.48
N PRO A 276 -33.43 -23.11 41.87
CA PRO A 276 -34.20 -23.73 40.76
C PRO A 276 -34.52 -22.78 39.56
N ARG A 277 -34.98 -23.43 38.49
CA ARG A 277 -35.54 -22.88 37.24
C ARG A 277 -36.76 -21.97 37.49
N LYS A 278 -36.91 -20.93 36.67
CA LYS A 278 -38.23 -20.37 36.33
C LYS A 278 -38.35 -20.19 34.82
N GLU A 279 -39.29 -20.96 34.27
CA GLU A 279 -39.92 -20.75 32.98
C GLU A 279 -40.68 -19.42 32.98
N ASN A 280 -40.72 -18.73 31.84
CA ASN A 280 -41.90 -17.97 31.43
C ASN A 280 -41.88 -17.82 29.91
N SER A 281 -42.77 -18.56 29.28
CA SER A 281 -43.25 -18.37 27.92
C SER A 281 -44.38 -17.34 27.93
N SER A 282 -44.47 -16.50 26.91
CA SER A 282 -45.72 -16.31 26.14
C SER A 282 -45.49 -15.42 24.90
N PRO A 283 -46.35 -15.54 23.87
CA PRO A 283 -46.01 -15.24 22.47
C PRO A 283 -46.71 -13.99 21.94
N ARG A 284 -46.25 -13.48 20.79
CA ARG A 284 -46.95 -12.63 19.78
C ARG A 284 -45.91 -12.29 18.69
N GLU A 285 -46.17 -12.22 17.40
CA GLU A 285 -47.31 -12.47 16.50
C GLU A 285 -46.68 -12.61 15.10
N ARG A 286 -47.25 -13.44 14.23
CA ARG A 286 -46.84 -13.58 12.84
C ARG A 286 -47.46 -12.45 12.03
N ASP A 287 -46.65 -11.73 11.27
CA ASP A 287 -47.07 -11.11 10.02
C ASP A 287 -46.21 -11.66 8.88
N MET A 288 -46.90 -12.26 7.90
CA MET A 288 -46.34 -12.68 6.62
C MET A 288 -46.37 -11.50 5.65
N CYS A 289 -45.24 -11.21 5.01
CA CYS A 289 -45.24 -10.81 3.60
C CYS A 289 -43.89 -11.16 2.98
N GLU A 290 -43.96 -11.83 1.82
CA GLU A 290 -42.85 -12.27 1.01
C GLU A 290 -42.22 -11.10 0.25
N GLU A 291 -40.90 -10.94 0.37
CA GLU A 291 -40.03 -10.36 -0.65
C GLU A 291 -38.66 -11.02 -0.48
N SER A 292 -38.51 -12.19 -1.11
CA SER A 292 -37.28 -12.98 -1.11
C SER A 292 -36.27 -12.34 -2.07
N SER A 293 -35.15 -11.86 -1.51
CA SER A 293 -33.81 -11.66 -2.13
C SER A 293 -32.99 -10.58 -1.39
N GLN A 294 -33.62 -9.70 -0.58
CA GLN A 294 -32.91 -8.63 0.15
C GLN A 294 -32.76 -8.88 1.67
N LYS A 295 -33.61 -9.74 2.26
CA LYS A 295 -33.53 -10.09 3.69
C LYS A 295 -32.26 -10.88 4.05
N GLU A 296 -31.89 -11.85 3.23
CA GLU A 296 -30.69 -12.69 3.46
C GLU A 296 -29.39 -11.86 3.52
N VAL A 297 -29.25 -10.83 2.69
CA VAL A 297 -28.07 -9.96 2.70
C VAL A 297 -28.06 -9.05 3.94
N SER A 298 -29.21 -8.56 4.37
CA SER A 298 -29.34 -7.75 5.59
C SER A 298 -29.06 -8.57 6.85
N ASP A 299 -29.56 -9.80 6.91
CA ASP A 299 -29.35 -10.71 8.03
C ASP A 299 -27.89 -11.18 8.09
N LEU A 300 -27.27 -11.50 6.94
CA LEU A 300 -25.82 -11.78 6.87
C LEU A 300 -24.97 -10.57 7.26
N LEU A 301 -25.34 -9.35 6.87
CA LEU A 301 -24.65 -8.13 7.30
C LEU A 301 -24.77 -7.91 8.81
N ALA A 302 -25.96 -8.14 9.38
CA ALA A 302 -26.19 -8.04 10.80
C ALA A 302 -25.41 -9.11 11.59
N GLU A 303 -25.32 -10.33 11.07
CA GLU A 303 -24.51 -11.42 11.63
C GLU A 303 -23.00 -11.14 11.52
N LEU A 304 -22.52 -10.57 10.41
CA LEU A 304 -21.12 -10.15 10.25
C LEU A 304 -20.75 -9.03 11.23
N GLU A 305 -21.60 -8.02 11.37
CA GLU A 305 -21.39 -6.96 12.36
C GLU A 305 -21.52 -7.49 13.81
N ALA A 306 -22.40 -8.46 14.06
CA ALA A 306 -22.52 -9.12 15.35
C ALA A 306 -21.30 -9.99 15.67
N ALA A 307 -20.74 -10.70 14.67
CA ALA A 307 -19.52 -11.48 14.81
C ALA A 307 -18.30 -10.58 15.09
N GLU A 308 -18.18 -9.44 14.41
CA GLU A 308 -17.17 -8.41 14.74
C GLU A 308 -17.34 -7.93 16.19
N ARG A 309 -18.58 -7.58 16.59
CA ARG A 309 -18.89 -7.13 17.96
C ARG A 309 -18.64 -8.22 19.02
N GLU A 310 -18.94 -9.49 18.75
CA GLU A 310 -18.63 -10.64 19.62
C GLU A 310 -17.12 -10.88 19.72
N SER A 311 -16.37 -10.73 18.62
CA SER A 311 -14.90 -10.81 18.62
C SER A 311 -14.28 -9.70 19.49
N GLU A 312 -14.97 -8.56 19.60
CA GLU A 312 -14.58 -7.38 20.39
C GLU A 312 -15.02 -7.49 21.87
N SER A 313 -16.20 -8.05 22.19
CA SER A 313 -16.92 -7.82 23.48
C SER A 313 -16.65 -8.78 24.65
N TYR A 314 -15.84 -9.84 24.52
CA TYR A 314 -15.47 -10.65 25.70
C TYR A 314 -14.54 -9.86 26.65
N GLU A 315 -15.12 -9.18 27.63
CA GLU A 315 -14.46 -8.50 28.75
C GLU A 315 -13.98 -9.51 29.81
N TYR A 316 -12.77 -9.33 30.34
CA TYR A 316 -12.32 -9.97 31.58
C TYR A 316 -11.38 -9.04 32.37
N GLU A 317 -11.63 -8.94 33.67
CA GLU A 317 -10.79 -8.25 34.63
C GLU A 317 -9.43 -8.96 34.80
N GLU A 318 -8.34 -8.21 34.72
CA GLU A 318 -7.03 -8.67 35.22
C GLU A 318 -6.94 -8.24 36.68
N ASN A 319 -6.99 -9.19 37.61
CA ASN A 319 -6.47 -8.95 38.95
C ASN A 319 -4.95 -9.00 38.87
N SER A 320 -4.31 -7.85 39.06
CA SER A 320 -2.86 -7.78 39.30
C SER A 320 -2.58 -8.34 40.70
N THR A 321 -2.27 -9.63 40.78
CA THR A 321 -1.58 -10.16 41.95
C THR A 321 -0.11 -10.33 41.61
N ASN A 322 0.73 -9.57 42.33
CA ASN A 322 2.14 -9.91 42.52
C ASN A 322 2.24 -11.41 42.82
N ASP A 323 3.07 -12.13 42.07
CA ASP A 323 3.46 -13.47 42.47
C ASP A 323 4.97 -13.61 42.40
N GLY A 324 5.57 -13.67 43.59
CA GLY A 324 6.76 -14.46 43.81
C GLY A 324 6.27 -15.83 44.30
N GLY A 325 6.44 -16.86 43.49
CA GLY A 325 5.97 -18.20 43.86
C GLY A 325 6.07 -19.22 42.73
N LEU A 326 7.11 -20.04 42.76
CA LEU A 326 7.39 -21.17 41.86
C LEU A 326 6.21 -22.13 41.61
N GLY A 327 5.91 -22.34 40.33
CA GLY A 327 5.17 -23.49 39.79
C GLY A 327 5.36 -23.57 38.28
N LEU A 328 6.19 -24.51 37.80
CA LEU A 328 6.48 -24.72 36.37
C LEU A 328 5.26 -25.35 35.68
N SER A 329 4.34 -24.51 35.21
CA SER A 329 3.47 -24.84 34.09
C SER A 329 4.23 -24.49 32.82
N GLU A 330 4.60 -25.49 32.01
CA GLU A 330 5.26 -25.23 30.72
C GLU A 330 4.39 -24.28 29.89
N THR A 331 4.95 -23.13 29.51
CA THR A 331 4.21 -22.16 28.69
C THR A 331 3.88 -22.80 27.33
N PRO A 332 2.62 -22.77 26.87
CA PRO A 332 2.24 -23.40 25.61
C PRO A 332 3.12 -22.92 24.45
N LYS A 333 3.68 -23.84 23.66
CA LYS A 333 4.57 -23.52 22.52
C LYS A 333 3.99 -22.43 21.61
N TYR A 334 2.68 -22.48 21.37
CA TYR A 334 1.99 -21.47 20.58
C TYR A 334 2.13 -20.05 21.15
N LYS A 335 2.02 -19.88 22.48
CA LYS A 335 2.19 -18.58 23.16
C LYS A 335 3.62 -18.05 23.03
N LEU A 336 4.63 -18.95 23.04
CA LEU A 336 6.04 -18.58 22.87
C LEU A 336 6.34 -18.01 21.47
N LEU A 337 5.63 -18.47 20.44
CA LEU A 337 5.83 -17.97 19.06
C LEU A 337 5.29 -16.53 18.86
N ILE A 338 4.47 -16.02 19.77
CA ILE A 338 3.82 -14.72 19.62
C ILE A 338 4.79 -13.60 19.97
N THR A 339 5.39 -13.00 18.94
CA THR A 339 6.29 -11.85 19.10
C THR A 339 5.51 -10.55 19.31
N ILE A 340 4.45 -10.33 18.50
CA ILE A 340 3.64 -9.11 18.57
C ILE A 340 2.30 -9.46 19.19
N GLN A 341 2.16 -9.18 20.48
CA GLN A 341 0.93 -9.48 21.21
C GLN A 341 -0.15 -8.44 20.87
N ALA A 342 -1.27 -8.93 20.33
CA ALA A 342 -2.46 -8.13 20.13
C ALA A 342 -3.21 -7.96 21.46
N GLY A 343 -3.30 -6.72 21.93
CA GLY A 343 -4.04 -6.36 23.13
C GLY A 343 -5.48 -5.95 22.83
N LYS A 344 -6.40 -6.24 23.74
CA LYS A 344 -7.73 -5.62 23.76
C LYS A 344 -7.73 -4.36 24.64
N PRO A 345 -8.45 -3.30 24.25
CA PRO A 345 -8.82 -2.22 25.16
C PRO A 345 -9.50 -2.78 26.42
N LYS A 346 -8.93 -2.59 27.61
CA LYS A 346 -9.71 -2.69 28.87
C LYS A 346 -10.03 -1.27 29.35
N GLY A 347 -11.28 -1.00 29.71
CA GLY A 347 -11.69 0.28 30.29
C GLY A 347 -11.86 1.45 29.31
N GLY A 348 -12.29 1.19 28.07
CA GLY A 348 -12.55 2.23 27.07
C GLY A 348 -11.32 2.76 26.34
N LEU A 349 -11.54 3.49 25.22
CA LEU A 349 -10.49 3.89 24.28
C LEU A 349 -9.36 4.70 24.94
N LYS A 350 -9.68 5.62 25.86
CA LYS A 350 -8.67 6.42 26.57
C LYS A 350 -7.68 5.53 27.35
N ASN A 351 -8.15 4.45 27.98
CA ASN A 351 -7.29 3.51 28.70
C ASN A 351 -6.53 2.59 27.73
N ALA A 352 -7.13 2.24 26.59
CA ALA A 352 -6.47 1.52 25.50
C ALA A 352 -5.28 2.29 24.90
N LEU A 353 -5.37 3.61 24.87
CA LEU A 353 -4.31 4.48 24.36
C LEU A 353 -3.30 4.90 25.42
N ARG A 354 -3.53 4.57 26.72
CA ARG A 354 -2.52 4.79 27.75
C ARG A 354 -1.31 3.90 27.48
N VAL A 355 -0.15 4.54 27.44
CA VAL A 355 1.15 3.86 27.41
C VAL A 355 1.51 3.54 28.87
N GLY A 356 1.22 2.31 29.30
CA GLY A 356 1.68 1.79 30.60
C GLY A 356 3.20 1.60 30.60
N SER A 357 3.82 1.62 31.78
CA SER A 357 5.25 1.36 31.95
C SER A 357 5.59 -0.08 31.54
N ASN A 358 6.49 -0.22 30.56
CA ASN A 358 7.27 -1.42 30.18
C ASN A 358 6.60 -2.56 29.40
N LYS A 359 5.38 -2.41 28.85
CA LYS A 359 4.84 -3.42 27.92
C LYS A 359 4.44 -2.81 26.58
N ILE A 360 5.15 -3.19 25.53
CA ILE A 360 4.77 -2.89 24.14
C ILE A 360 3.62 -3.80 23.71
N ARG A 361 2.72 -3.27 22.87
CA ARG A 361 1.61 -4.06 22.34
C ARG A 361 1.18 -3.61 20.95
N ARG A 362 0.35 -4.42 20.31
CA ARG A 362 -0.44 -4.03 19.14
C ARG A 362 -1.89 -3.79 19.53
N LEU A 363 -2.48 -2.69 19.07
CA LEU A 363 -3.93 -2.43 19.12
C LEU A 363 -4.51 -2.49 17.71
N SER A 364 -5.71 -3.04 17.54
CA SER A 364 -6.46 -2.99 16.28
C SER A 364 -7.72 -2.14 16.45
N LEU A 365 -8.05 -1.33 15.44
CA LEU A 365 -9.28 -0.55 15.36
C LEU A 365 -9.92 -0.72 13.98
N SER A 366 -11.25 -0.74 13.89
CA SER A 366 -11.94 -0.55 12.60
C SER A 366 -11.77 0.89 12.10
N GLU A 367 -11.95 1.11 10.79
CA GLU A 367 -11.90 2.46 10.20
C GLU A 367 -12.85 3.45 10.90
N GLN A 368 -14.03 2.98 11.34
CA GLN A 368 -15.01 3.80 12.05
C GLN A 368 -14.57 4.13 13.49
N ALA A 369 -13.95 3.16 14.17
CA ALA A 369 -13.38 3.38 15.48
C ALA A 369 -12.20 4.37 15.41
N LEU A 370 -11.38 4.29 14.35
CA LEU A 370 -10.33 5.28 14.08
C LEU A 370 -10.90 6.68 13.86
N GLU A 371 -11.97 6.84 13.08
CA GLU A 371 -12.61 8.15 12.86
C GLU A 371 -13.05 8.79 14.18
N LYS A 372 -13.72 8.02 15.04
CA LYS A 372 -14.11 8.47 16.39
C LYS A 372 -12.89 8.78 17.26
N ALA A 373 -11.87 7.94 17.23
CA ALA A 373 -10.65 8.11 18.00
C ALA A 373 -9.84 9.34 17.57
N ALA A 374 -9.71 9.59 16.26
CA ALA A 374 -9.02 10.76 15.71
C ALA A 374 -9.76 12.06 16.05
N ALA A 375 -11.09 12.02 16.09
CA ALA A 375 -11.90 13.17 16.48
C ALA A 375 -11.67 13.56 17.95
N SER A 376 -11.67 12.58 18.86
CA SER A 376 -11.70 12.82 20.32
C SER A 376 -10.33 12.68 21.03
N HIS A 377 -9.39 11.93 20.45
CA HIS A 377 -8.15 11.46 21.09
C HIS A 377 -6.93 11.48 20.14
N GLY A 378 -6.90 12.41 19.17
CA GLY A 378 -5.87 12.44 18.12
C GLY A 378 -4.42 12.45 18.63
N THR A 379 -4.10 13.27 19.64
CA THR A 379 -2.76 13.30 20.24
C THR A 379 -2.43 12.06 21.05
N ASP A 380 -3.43 11.40 21.64
CA ASP A 380 -3.24 10.13 22.35
C ASP A 380 -2.91 9.00 21.36
N LEU A 381 -3.53 8.98 20.17
CA LEU A 381 -3.18 8.05 19.09
C LEU A 381 -1.72 8.21 18.65
N VAL A 382 -1.28 9.45 18.40
CA VAL A 382 0.12 9.73 18.02
C VAL A 382 1.06 9.27 19.13
N ARG A 383 0.77 9.61 20.39
CA ARG A 383 1.59 9.16 21.53
C ARG A 383 1.67 7.64 21.63
N PHE A 384 0.56 6.95 21.39
CA PHE A 384 0.52 5.48 21.39
C PHE A 384 1.43 4.91 20.29
N THR A 385 1.33 5.42 19.06
CA THR A 385 2.08 4.91 17.89
C THR A 385 3.57 5.24 17.91
N GLN A 386 4.05 6.08 18.82
CA GLN A 386 5.49 6.30 19.04
C GLN A 386 6.19 5.05 19.60
N LYS A 387 5.50 4.23 20.40
CA LYS A 387 6.08 3.03 21.04
C LYS A 387 5.35 1.72 20.72
N ASN A 388 4.11 1.81 20.28
CA ASN A 388 3.23 0.66 20.05
C ASN A 388 2.82 0.58 18.58
N VAL A 389 2.30 -0.57 18.18
CA VAL A 389 1.77 -0.80 16.84
C VAL A 389 0.26 -0.59 16.84
N LEU A 390 -0.23 0.25 15.94
CA LEU A 390 -1.65 0.43 15.67
C LEU A 390 -2.00 -0.15 14.30
N ARG A 391 -2.96 -1.06 14.30
CA ARG A 391 -3.56 -1.66 13.11
C ARG A 391 -4.94 -1.10 12.86
N ILE A 392 -5.23 -0.75 11.62
CA ILE A 392 -6.53 -0.26 11.16
C ILE A 392 -7.10 -1.22 10.13
N ASN A 393 -8.35 -1.63 10.30
CA ASN A 393 -9.01 -2.59 9.41
C ASN A 393 -10.23 -1.98 8.69
N PRO A 394 -10.55 -2.45 7.48
CA PRO A 394 -11.84 -2.18 6.86
C PRO A 394 -13.00 -2.62 7.77
N LYS A 395 -14.12 -1.90 7.76
CA LYS A 395 -15.35 -2.33 8.46
C LYS A 395 -16.00 -3.53 7.78
N GLY A 396 -16.69 -4.40 8.54
CA GLY A 396 -17.38 -5.58 8.01
C GLY A 396 -18.43 -5.30 6.92
N THR A 397 -19.06 -4.12 6.91
CA THR A 397 -20.02 -3.74 5.83
C THR A 397 -19.38 -3.57 4.45
N ARG A 398 -18.05 -3.63 4.32
CA ARG A 398 -17.33 -3.62 3.03
C ARG A 398 -17.28 -5.02 2.41
N VAL A 399 -18.44 -5.64 2.26
CA VAL A 399 -18.60 -7.02 1.76
C VAL A 399 -18.05 -7.23 0.34
N ASN A 400 -17.99 -6.17 -0.46
CA ASN A 400 -17.39 -6.18 -1.79
C ASN A 400 -15.85 -6.00 -1.80
N SER A 401 -15.20 -6.07 -0.63
CA SER A 401 -13.76 -5.88 -0.46
C SER A 401 -13.26 -4.49 -0.91
N SER A 402 -14.12 -3.46 -0.84
CA SER A 402 -13.70 -2.07 -1.02
C SER A 402 -12.74 -1.61 0.09
N ASN A 403 -12.05 -0.49 -0.15
CA ASN A 403 -11.06 0.05 0.80
C ASN A 403 -11.40 1.49 1.24
N TYR A 404 -11.06 1.79 2.49
CA TYR A 404 -11.24 3.10 3.13
C TYR A 404 -10.10 4.08 2.76
N LYS A 405 -10.18 5.35 3.17
CA LYS A 405 -9.10 6.32 2.88
C LYS A 405 -7.96 6.12 3.89
N PRO A 406 -6.71 5.88 3.45
CA PRO A 406 -5.63 5.51 4.36
C PRO A 406 -5.06 6.70 5.16
N MET A 407 -5.24 7.92 4.66
CA MET A 407 -4.57 9.12 5.17
C MET A 407 -4.83 9.37 6.66
N LEU A 408 -6.06 9.13 7.14
CA LEU A 408 -6.40 9.35 8.54
C LEU A 408 -5.53 8.49 9.49
N GLY A 409 -5.25 7.24 9.09
CA GLY A 409 -4.37 6.34 9.85
C GLY A 409 -2.92 6.84 9.86
N TRP A 410 -2.39 7.18 8.68
CA TRP A 410 -1.01 7.66 8.55
C TRP A 410 -0.76 8.98 9.28
N MET A 411 -1.71 9.93 9.24
CA MET A 411 -1.64 11.19 10.00
C MET A 411 -1.54 10.98 11.52
N HIS A 412 -2.04 9.84 12.03
CA HIS A 412 -1.98 9.49 13.45
C HIS A 412 -0.87 8.46 13.75
N GLY A 413 0.01 8.19 12.78
CA GLY A 413 1.16 7.32 12.92
C GLY A 413 0.85 5.82 12.91
N ALA A 414 -0.36 5.41 12.50
CA ALA A 414 -0.73 4.00 12.42
C ALA A 414 0.15 3.26 11.42
N GLN A 415 0.81 2.20 11.89
CA GLN A 415 1.80 1.45 11.12
C GLN A 415 1.14 0.47 10.16
N MET A 416 0.08 -0.21 10.62
CA MET A 416 -0.59 -1.28 9.89
C MET A 416 -1.96 -0.82 9.38
N VAL A 417 -1.97 -0.03 8.30
CA VAL A 417 -3.22 0.38 7.63
C VAL A 417 -3.61 -0.73 6.65
N ALA A 418 -4.44 -1.68 7.10
CA ALA A 418 -4.72 -2.94 6.40
C ALA A 418 -5.75 -2.76 5.27
N PHE A 419 -5.44 -3.30 4.09
CA PHE A 419 -6.23 -3.12 2.87
C PHE A 419 -6.53 -4.47 2.19
N ASN A 420 -7.73 -4.57 1.60
CA ASN A 420 -8.11 -5.67 0.72
C ASN A 420 -7.33 -5.55 -0.61
N MET A 421 -6.27 -6.35 -0.77
CA MET A 421 -5.32 -6.26 -1.89
C MET A 421 -5.85 -6.86 -3.21
N GLN A 422 -6.86 -7.72 -3.13
CA GLN A 422 -7.56 -8.33 -4.26
C GLN A 422 -8.53 -7.36 -4.96
N GLY A 423 -8.81 -6.21 -4.33
CA GLY A 423 -9.69 -5.18 -4.87
C GLY A 423 -9.02 -4.26 -5.89
N TYR A 424 -9.72 -3.18 -6.25
CA TYR A 424 -9.20 -2.08 -7.05
C TYR A 424 -9.84 -0.76 -6.63
N GLY A 425 -9.29 0.35 -7.11
CA GLY A 425 -9.87 1.68 -6.93
C GLY A 425 -8.95 2.66 -6.24
N LYS A 426 -9.46 3.89 -6.06
CA LYS A 426 -8.64 5.05 -5.69
C LYS A 426 -7.86 4.83 -4.40
N SER A 427 -8.48 4.31 -3.35
CA SER A 427 -7.80 4.14 -2.06
C SER A 427 -6.65 3.15 -2.15
N LEU A 428 -6.85 2.02 -2.83
CA LEU A 428 -5.80 1.01 -3.02
C LEU A 428 -4.63 1.58 -3.84
N TRP A 429 -4.93 2.43 -4.83
CA TRP A 429 -3.91 3.18 -5.58
C TRP A 429 -3.09 4.14 -4.74
N LEU A 430 -3.70 4.80 -3.74
CA LEU A 430 -2.95 5.64 -2.79
C LEU A 430 -2.02 4.79 -1.93
N MET A 431 -2.50 3.62 -1.51
CA MET A 431 -1.71 2.67 -0.76
C MET A 431 -0.52 2.20 -1.62
N HIS A 432 -0.73 1.76 -2.86
CA HIS A 432 0.36 1.34 -3.75
C HIS A 432 1.35 2.49 -3.98
N GLY A 433 0.86 3.71 -4.18
CA GLY A 433 1.70 4.90 -4.33
C GLY A 433 2.57 5.17 -3.11
N MET A 434 1.99 5.13 -1.91
CA MET A 434 2.73 5.34 -0.66
C MET A 434 3.86 4.31 -0.51
N PHE A 435 3.58 3.03 -0.74
CA PHE A 435 4.57 1.95 -0.57
C PHE A 435 5.54 1.77 -1.73
N ARG A 436 5.54 2.66 -2.73
CA ARG A 436 6.68 2.83 -3.63
C ARG A 436 7.82 3.62 -2.98
N CYS A 437 7.59 4.26 -1.83
CA CYS A 437 8.65 4.87 -1.02
C CYS A 437 9.75 3.88 -0.65
N ASN A 438 10.93 4.42 -0.37
CA ASN A 438 12.06 3.68 0.20
C ASN A 438 12.42 2.42 -0.61
N GLY A 439 12.45 2.55 -1.94
CA GLY A 439 12.75 1.46 -2.85
C GLY A 439 11.69 0.36 -2.92
N GLY A 440 10.45 0.63 -2.50
CA GLY A 440 9.37 -0.35 -2.58
C GLY A 440 9.49 -1.50 -1.59
N CYS A 441 10.33 -1.37 -0.56
CA CYS A 441 10.68 -2.49 0.33
C CYS A 441 9.58 -2.87 1.33
N GLY A 442 8.45 -2.15 1.34
CA GLY A 442 7.29 -2.39 2.20
C GLY A 442 7.38 -1.78 3.61
N TYR A 443 8.48 -1.08 3.92
CA TYR A 443 8.69 -0.33 5.16
C TYR A 443 9.08 1.12 4.87
N ILE A 444 8.36 2.08 5.46
CA ILE A 444 8.59 3.52 5.27
C ILE A 444 8.77 4.14 6.64
N LYS A 445 9.95 4.71 6.92
CA LYS A 445 10.18 5.43 8.18
C LYS A 445 9.19 6.59 8.28
N LYS A 446 8.51 6.70 9.42
CA LYS A 446 7.56 7.79 9.68
C LYS A 446 8.31 9.13 9.75
N PRO A 447 7.65 10.26 9.50
CA PRO A 447 8.21 11.57 9.78
C PRO A 447 8.58 11.74 11.26
N ASP A 448 9.63 12.50 11.54
CA ASP A 448 10.16 12.70 12.90
C ASP A 448 9.09 13.21 13.88
N PHE A 449 8.16 14.06 13.43
CA PHE A 449 7.07 14.58 14.27
C PHE A 449 6.04 13.51 14.70
N LEU A 450 5.98 12.35 14.04
CA LEU A 450 5.15 11.20 14.46
C LEU A 450 5.92 10.18 15.32
N MET A 451 7.24 10.34 15.48
CA MET A 451 8.10 9.41 16.23
C MET A 451 8.62 10.02 17.52
N LYS A 452 8.96 11.30 17.50
CA LYS A 452 9.61 12.00 18.61
C LYS A 452 8.64 12.98 19.26
N LYS A 453 8.87 13.26 20.55
CA LYS A 453 8.26 14.42 21.20
C LYS A 453 9.02 15.68 20.79
N GLY A 454 8.33 16.80 20.73
CA GLY A 454 8.95 18.10 20.48
C GLY A 454 9.85 18.57 21.64
N PRO A 455 10.53 19.71 21.48
CA PRO A 455 11.49 20.24 22.45
C PRO A 455 10.93 20.41 23.87
N TYR A 456 9.62 20.70 23.99
CA TYR A 456 8.90 20.90 25.24
C TYR A 456 8.09 19.66 25.65
N ARG A 457 8.47 18.48 25.14
CA ARG A 457 7.80 17.18 25.33
C ARG A 457 6.37 17.13 24.79
N GLU A 458 6.02 18.04 23.89
CA GLU A 458 4.74 18.07 23.19
C GLU A 458 4.62 16.90 22.21
N VAL A 459 3.39 16.42 22.06
CA VAL A 459 3.03 15.42 21.04
C VAL A 459 2.42 16.16 19.86
N PHE A 460 2.81 15.79 18.65
CA PHE A 460 2.25 16.36 17.43
C PHE A 460 0.72 16.27 17.44
N ASN A 461 0.06 17.38 17.11
CA ASN A 461 -1.38 17.46 16.96
C ASN A 461 -1.72 17.43 15.47
N PRO A 462 -2.33 16.35 14.96
CA PRO A 462 -2.68 16.23 13.53
C PRO A 462 -3.71 17.25 13.03
N LYS A 463 -4.36 18.01 13.93
CA LYS A 463 -5.30 19.09 13.61
C LYS A 463 -4.66 20.48 13.66
N ALA A 464 -3.39 20.58 14.03
CA ALA A 464 -2.70 21.87 14.07
C ALA A 464 -2.50 22.38 12.64
N THR A 465 -2.76 23.67 12.42
CA THR A 465 -2.38 24.34 11.17
C THR A 465 -0.86 24.46 11.13
N LEU A 466 -0.25 23.95 10.08
CA LEU A 466 1.19 23.98 9.86
C LEU A 466 1.55 25.00 8.77
N PRO A 467 2.72 25.64 8.86
CA PRO A 467 3.22 26.48 7.77
C PRO A 467 3.53 25.63 6.54
N VAL A 468 3.56 26.26 5.37
CA VAL A 468 4.06 25.62 4.15
C VAL A 468 5.52 25.24 4.35
N LYS A 469 5.82 23.96 4.17
CA LYS A 469 7.17 23.40 4.27
C LYS A 469 7.86 23.30 2.91
N THR A 470 7.10 23.05 1.86
CA THR A 470 7.63 22.80 0.52
C THR A 470 6.66 23.31 -0.54
N ILE A 471 7.18 23.97 -1.58
CA ILE A 471 6.41 24.31 -2.77
C ILE A 471 6.86 23.40 -3.90
N LEU A 472 5.94 22.60 -4.43
CA LEU A 472 6.19 21.70 -5.56
C LEU A 472 5.57 22.28 -6.82
N LYS A 473 6.39 22.53 -7.84
CA LYS A 473 5.94 22.82 -9.20
C LYS A 473 6.02 21.55 -10.05
N VAL A 474 4.92 21.23 -10.71
CA VAL A 474 4.76 20.04 -11.57
C VAL A 474 4.47 20.50 -12.99
N GLY A 475 5.42 20.29 -13.90
CA GLY A 475 5.25 20.43 -15.34
C GLY A 475 4.71 19.14 -15.97
N VAL A 476 3.72 19.25 -16.85
CA VAL A 476 3.17 18.15 -17.66
C VAL A 476 3.39 18.52 -19.11
N TYR A 477 4.45 17.96 -19.73
CA TYR A 477 4.80 18.32 -21.10
C TYR A 477 4.00 17.49 -22.09
N MET A 478 4.15 16.17 -22.05
CA MET A 478 3.53 15.30 -23.05
C MET A 478 3.26 13.91 -22.53
N GLY A 479 2.47 13.15 -23.31
CA GLY A 479 2.29 11.72 -23.12
C GLY A 479 2.58 10.94 -24.41
N ASP A 480 2.99 9.69 -24.24
CA ASP A 480 3.37 8.80 -25.32
C ASP A 480 3.01 7.34 -25.00
N GLY A 481 2.94 6.49 -26.03
CA GLY A 481 2.87 5.04 -25.92
C GLY A 481 1.47 4.44 -26.12
N TRP A 482 0.40 5.23 -26.06
CA TRP A 482 -0.96 4.70 -26.25
C TRP A 482 -1.17 4.06 -27.63
N SER A 483 -0.62 4.65 -28.69
CA SER A 483 -0.75 4.09 -30.04
C SER A 483 0.04 2.79 -30.26
N LEU A 484 0.93 2.44 -29.32
CA LEU A 484 1.70 1.19 -29.36
C LEU A 484 0.99 0.08 -28.58
N ASP A 485 0.32 0.44 -27.48
CA ASP A 485 -0.30 -0.52 -26.58
C ASP A 485 -1.79 -0.78 -26.92
N PHE A 486 -2.46 0.15 -27.60
CA PHE A 486 -3.90 0.09 -27.86
C PHE A 486 -4.23 0.13 -29.35
N SER A 487 -5.37 -0.46 -29.71
CA SER A 487 -5.89 -0.38 -31.08
C SER A 487 -6.35 1.04 -31.41
N PRO A 488 -6.34 1.44 -32.71
CA PRO A 488 -6.73 2.79 -33.12
C PRO A 488 -8.15 3.20 -32.70
N THR A 489 -9.04 2.25 -32.43
CA THR A 489 -10.44 2.49 -32.04
C THR A 489 -10.71 2.16 -30.57
N HIS A 490 -9.66 2.03 -29.74
CA HIS A 490 -9.82 1.61 -28.35
C HIS A 490 -10.55 2.66 -27.50
N PHE A 491 -10.20 3.93 -27.68
CA PHE A 491 -10.75 5.05 -26.90
C PHE A 491 -11.90 5.76 -27.62
N ASP A 492 -11.79 5.93 -28.94
CA ASP A 492 -12.86 6.49 -29.76
C ASP A 492 -12.98 5.67 -31.04
N THR A 493 -14.21 5.27 -31.38
CA THR A 493 -14.51 4.45 -32.56
C THR A 493 -14.32 5.23 -33.87
N TYR A 494 -14.44 6.56 -33.84
CA TYR A 494 -14.56 7.42 -35.01
C TYR A 494 -13.42 8.44 -35.17
N SER A 495 -12.60 8.61 -34.14
CA SER A 495 -11.44 9.52 -34.15
C SER A 495 -10.29 9.00 -33.28
N PRO A 496 -9.08 9.58 -33.40
CA PRO A 496 -8.05 9.48 -32.38
C PRO A 496 -8.53 10.08 -31.04
N PRO A 497 -7.89 9.73 -29.91
CA PRO A 497 -8.35 10.11 -28.57
C PRO A 497 -8.21 11.62 -28.28
N ASP A 498 -9.10 12.11 -27.42
CA ASP A 498 -9.10 13.46 -26.86
C ASP A 498 -8.54 13.48 -25.42
N PHE A 499 -7.21 13.39 -25.26
CA PHE A 499 -6.59 13.19 -23.95
C PHE A 499 -6.45 14.46 -23.09
N TYR A 500 -6.62 14.30 -21.78
CA TYR A 500 -6.23 15.27 -20.75
C TYR A 500 -5.74 14.59 -19.47
N THR A 501 -4.95 15.31 -18.67
CA THR A 501 -4.33 14.79 -17.46
C THR A 501 -4.87 15.48 -16.22
N LYS A 502 -5.33 14.70 -15.23
CA LYS A 502 -5.69 15.16 -13.88
C LYS A 502 -4.50 14.99 -12.95
N ILE A 503 -4.14 16.05 -12.24
CA ILE A 503 -3.08 16.07 -11.24
C ILE A 503 -3.70 16.38 -9.88
N HIS A 504 -3.46 15.53 -8.89
CA HIS A 504 -4.06 15.64 -7.58
C HIS A 504 -3.05 15.36 -6.49
N ILE A 505 -2.82 16.34 -5.60
CA ILE A 505 -2.15 16.10 -4.33
C ILE A 505 -3.16 15.46 -3.38
N VAL A 506 -2.78 14.30 -2.83
CA VAL A 506 -3.50 13.62 -1.76
C VAL A 506 -2.61 13.57 -0.53
N GLY A 507 -3.00 14.28 0.52
CA GLY A 507 -2.21 14.43 1.73
C GLY A 507 -3.09 14.78 2.92
N VAL A 508 -2.51 15.47 3.88
CA VAL A 508 -3.27 16.16 4.94
C VAL A 508 -4.34 17.07 4.33
N PRO A 509 -5.46 17.35 5.03
CA PRO A 509 -6.58 18.12 4.50
C PRO A 509 -6.17 19.40 3.76
N GLU A 510 -5.23 20.15 4.33
CA GLU A 510 -4.72 21.45 3.85
C GLU A 510 -3.95 21.33 2.52
N ASP A 511 -3.31 20.19 2.25
CA ASP A 511 -2.48 19.99 1.05
C ASP A 511 -3.31 19.50 -0.16
N ASN A 512 -4.54 19.03 0.07
CA ASN A 512 -5.36 18.39 -0.97
C ASN A 512 -5.76 19.36 -2.08
N THR A 513 -5.14 19.23 -3.26
CA THR A 513 -5.35 20.15 -4.39
C THR A 513 -5.50 19.41 -5.71
N LYS A 514 -6.54 19.75 -6.49
CA LYS A 514 -6.80 19.19 -7.83
C LYS A 514 -6.51 20.21 -8.94
N ARG A 515 -5.87 19.75 -10.01
CA ARG A 515 -5.65 20.47 -11.27
C ARG A 515 -5.92 19.54 -12.45
N LYS A 516 -6.15 20.12 -13.62
CA LYS A 516 -6.26 19.39 -14.87
C LYS A 516 -5.63 20.21 -15.99
N THR A 517 -5.04 19.52 -16.96
CA THR A 517 -4.60 20.12 -18.22
C THR A 517 -5.81 20.44 -19.11
N LYS A 518 -5.54 21.15 -20.19
CA LYS A 518 -6.43 21.25 -21.35
C LYS A 518 -6.58 19.88 -22.02
N ILE A 519 -7.66 19.76 -22.78
CA ILE A 519 -7.94 18.60 -23.62
C ILE A 519 -7.23 18.81 -24.96
N ILE A 520 -6.40 17.85 -25.36
CA ILE A 520 -5.76 17.82 -26.68
C ILE A 520 -6.56 16.87 -27.54
N ASN A 521 -7.29 17.43 -28.50
CA ASN A 521 -8.21 16.65 -29.32
C ASN A 521 -7.48 15.89 -30.43
N ASN A 522 -7.94 14.66 -30.70
CA ASN A 522 -7.63 13.84 -31.85
C ASN A 522 -6.12 13.60 -32.01
N ASN A 523 -5.43 13.33 -30.91
CA ASN A 523 -3.99 13.16 -30.91
C ASN A 523 -3.51 12.05 -29.94
N TRP A 524 -2.80 11.08 -30.50
CA TRP A 524 -2.19 9.97 -29.74
C TRP A 524 -0.93 10.38 -28.96
N PHE A 525 -0.36 11.54 -29.28
CA PHE A 525 0.86 12.09 -28.68
C PHE A 525 0.56 13.51 -28.14
N PRO A 526 -0.29 13.62 -27.11
CA PRO A 526 -0.69 14.92 -26.59
C PRO A 526 0.52 15.67 -26.00
N VAL A 527 0.69 16.93 -26.41
CA VAL A 527 1.63 17.89 -25.79
C VAL A 527 0.78 18.94 -25.10
N TRP A 528 0.83 18.97 -23.77
CA TRP A 528 0.10 19.91 -22.94
C TRP A 528 0.93 21.16 -22.61
N ASP A 529 2.22 21.00 -22.30
CA ASP A 529 3.13 22.06 -21.87
C ASP A 529 2.53 22.98 -20.78
N GLU A 530 1.93 22.38 -19.75
CA GLU A 530 1.30 23.09 -18.63
C GLU A 530 2.02 22.81 -17.31
N ALA A 531 2.12 23.81 -16.44
CA ALA A 531 2.73 23.67 -15.11
C ALA A 531 1.77 24.11 -13.99
N PHE A 532 1.86 23.43 -12.85
CA PHE A 532 1.01 23.66 -11.69
C PHE A 532 1.85 23.74 -10.42
N ILE A 533 1.50 24.68 -9.53
CA ILE A 533 2.19 24.90 -8.26
C ILE A 533 1.32 24.40 -7.10
N PHE A 534 1.93 23.70 -6.17
CA PHE A 534 1.31 23.12 -4.98
C PHE A 534 2.11 23.51 -3.73
N SER A 535 1.45 24.16 -2.77
CA SER A 535 2.03 24.46 -1.46
C SER A 535 1.71 23.32 -0.49
N LEU A 536 2.74 22.72 0.10
CA LEU A 536 2.63 21.53 0.94
C LEU A 536 3.09 21.84 2.36
N THR A 537 2.23 21.56 3.32
CA THR A 537 2.51 21.67 4.75
C THR A 537 3.14 20.39 5.31
N VAL A 538 2.76 19.22 4.77
CA VAL A 538 3.29 17.90 5.18
C VAL A 538 3.68 17.07 3.94
N PRO A 539 4.72 17.49 3.20
CA PRO A 539 5.18 16.80 1.99
C PRO A 539 5.54 15.33 2.21
N GLU A 540 5.92 14.93 3.43
CA GLU A 540 6.28 13.54 3.77
C GLU A 540 5.10 12.56 3.74
N LEU A 541 3.86 13.07 3.82
CA LEU A 541 2.63 12.26 3.69
C LEU A 541 1.89 12.55 2.38
N ALA A 542 2.38 13.48 1.56
CA ALA A 542 1.72 13.88 0.33
C ALA A 542 2.02 12.89 -0.81
N LEU A 543 0.96 12.55 -1.55
CA LEU A 543 1.01 11.71 -2.75
C LEU A 543 0.57 12.53 -3.96
N LEU A 544 1.39 12.54 -5.01
CA LEU A 544 1.04 13.04 -6.33
C LEU A 544 0.33 11.94 -7.11
N ARG A 545 -1.00 12.05 -7.25
CA ARG A 545 -1.81 11.17 -8.09
C ARG A 545 -2.02 11.80 -9.45
N ILE A 546 -1.71 11.05 -10.49
CA ILE A 546 -1.87 11.45 -11.88
C ILE A 546 -2.82 10.47 -12.57
N GLU A 547 -3.78 10.97 -13.32
CA GLU A 547 -4.74 10.17 -14.07
C GLU A 547 -4.97 10.80 -15.43
N VAL A 548 -4.69 10.05 -16.50
CA VAL A 548 -5.01 10.46 -17.87
C VAL A 548 -6.39 9.91 -18.22
N ARG A 549 -7.19 10.76 -18.85
CA ARG A 549 -8.48 10.39 -19.40
C ARG A 549 -8.61 10.81 -20.83
N GLU A 550 -9.42 10.07 -21.55
CA GLU A 550 -9.96 10.48 -22.83
C GLU A 550 -11.31 11.16 -22.57
N HIS A 551 -11.54 12.29 -23.23
CA HIS A 551 -12.75 13.07 -23.06
C HIS A 551 -13.83 12.65 -24.05
N ASP A 552 -14.92 12.10 -23.53
CA ASP A 552 -16.11 11.82 -24.32
C ASP A 552 -17.17 12.90 -24.03
N ARG A 553 -17.75 13.49 -25.08
CA ARG A 553 -18.79 14.52 -24.96
C ARG A 553 -20.16 13.96 -24.59
N SER A 554 -20.42 12.69 -24.86
CA SER A 554 -21.73 12.05 -24.73
C SER A 554 -21.73 10.89 -23.73
N GLU A 555 -20.56 10.37 -23.38
CA GLU A 555 -20.39 9.32 -22.38
C GLU A 555 -19.46 9.75 -21.23
N LYS A 556 -19.16 8.79 -20.35
CA LYS A 556 -18.22 9.00 -19.25
C LYS A 556 -16.80 8.87 -19.79
N ASP A 557 -16.01 9.93 -19.64
CA ASP A 557 -14.58 9.97 -19.96
C ASP A 557 -13.85 8.64 -19.67
N ASP A 558 -13.25 8.09 -20.72
CA ASP A 558 -12.54 6.83 -20.69
C ASP A 558 -11.22 6.92 -19.94
N PHE A 559 -10.78 5.78 -19.40
CA PHE A 559 -9.58 5.70 -18.58
C PHE A 559 -8.36 5.46 -19.47
N GLY A 560 -7.46 6.44 -19.53
CA GLY A 560 -6.21 6.35 -20.30
C GLY A 560 -5.01 5.83 -19.49
N GLY A 561 -5.07 5.87 -18.17
CA GLY A 561 -3.99 5.39 -17.29
C GLY A 561 -3.87 6.20 -16.01
N GLN A 562 -3.18 5.65 -15.01
CA GLN A 562 -2.89 6.38 -13.78
C GLN A 562 -1.54 6.01 -13.19
N THR A 563 -1.07 6.85 -12.28
CA THR A 563 0.03 6.54 -11.38
C THR A 563 -0.15 7.31 -10.08
N CYS A 564 0.52 6.86 -9.02
CA CYS A 564 0.56 7.55 -7.74
C CYS A 564 2.01 7.52 -7.24
N LEU A 565 2.56 8.69 -6.99
CA LEU A 565 3.95 8.91 -6.61
C LEU A 565 4.00 9.62 -5.26
N PRO A 566 4.80 9.14 -4.30
CA PRO A 566 5.04 9.87 -3.06
C PRO A 566 5.88 11.11 -3.32
N VAL A 567 5.43 12.26 -2.85
CA VAL A 567 6.09 13.55 -3.13
C VAL A 567 7.51 13.57 -2.59
N SER A 568 7.74 13.00 -1.41
CA SER A 568 9.06 12.89 -0.77
C SER A 568 10.10 12.09 -1.58
N GLU A 569 9.66 11.29 -2.55
CA GLU A 569 10.54 10.47 -3.40
C GLU A 569 10.74 11.03 -4.80
N LEU A 570 9.99 12.07 -5.17
CA LEU A 570 10.10 12.67 -6.50
C LEU A 570 11.51 13.21 -6.71
N ARG A 571 12.11 12.81 -7.83
CA ARG A 571 13.41 13.32 -8.25
C ARG A 571 13.21 14.60 -9.07
N PRO A 572 13.93 15.70 -8.77
CA PRO A 572 13.82 16.95 -9.52
C PRO A 572 14.12 16.80 -11.02
N GLY A 573 13.67 17.75 -11.83
CA GLY A 573 13.94 17.80 -13.27
C GLY A 573 12.93 17.06 -14.12
N ILE A 574 13.29 16.86 -15.40
CA ILE A 574 12.42 16.27 -16.42
C ILE A 574 12.51 14.74 -16.33
N ARG A 575 11.41 14.07 -15.99
CA ARG A 575 11.32 12.64 -15.68
C ARG A 575 10.32 11.91 -16.56
N SER A 576 10.60 10.63 -16.83
CA SER A 576 9.63 9.70 -17.40
C SER A 576 8.77 9.10 -16.28
N VAL A 577 7.45 9.18 -16.47
CA VAL A 577 6.44 8.72 -15.51
C VAL A 577 5.57 7.65 -16.17
N PRO A 578 5.83 6.36 -15.91
CA PRO A 578 5.03 5.28 -16.49
C PRO A 578 3.62 5.27 -15.91
N LEU A 579 2.65 4.91 -16.76
CA LEU A 579 1.25 4.75 -16.38
C LEU A 579 0.86 3.28 -16.27
N PHE A 580 -0.22 3.07 -15.53
CA PHE A 580 -0.73 1.76 -15.16
C PHE A 580 -2.24 1.69 -15.40
N ASP A 581 -2.73 0.47 -15.52
CA ASP A 581 -4.15 0.20 -15.69
C ASP A 581 -4.96 0.38 -14.38
N LYS A 582 -6.22 -0.06 -14.37
CA LYS A 582 -7.05 0.01 -13.14
C LYS A 582 -6.61 -0.99 -12.06
N LYS A 583 -5.99 -2.10 -12.47
CA LYS A 583 -5.60 -3.24 -11.63
C LYS A 583 -4.21 -3.09 -11.00
N GLY A 584 -3.43 -2.10 -11.43
CA GLY A 584 -2.05 -1.92 -10.94
C GLY A 584 -1.00 -2.48 -11.89
N GLU A 585 -1.38 -2.98 -13.06
CA GLU A 585 -0.45 -3.53 -14.03
C GLU A 585 0.11 -2.39 -14.90
N LYS A 586 1.44 -2.39 -15.06
CA LYS A 586 2.15 -1.35 -15.82
C LYS A 586 1.83 -1.50 -17.31
N TYR A 587 1.51 -0.39 -17.97
CA TYR A 587 1.45 -0.40 -19.43
C TYR A 587 2.84 -0.60 -20.03
N LYS A 588 2.92 -1.20 -21.22
CA LYS A 588 4.21 -1.56 -21.82
C LYS A 588 4.96 -0.34 -22.31
N SER A 589 4.23 0.60 -22.90
CA SER A 589 4.80 1.77 -23.57
C SER A 589 4.27 3.09 -23.04
N VAL A 590 3.12 3.09 -22.35
CA VAL A 590 2.44 4.33 -21.94
C VAL A 590 3.16 5.04 -20.80
N ARG A 591 3.50 6.31 -21.04
CA ARG A 591 4.20 7.17 -20.08
C ARG A 591 3.90 8.65 -20.30
N LEU A 592 4.20 9.46 -19.28
CA LEU A 592 4.20 10.91 -19.33
C LEU A 592 5.62 11.44 -19.20
N LEU A 593 5.93 12.53 -19.90
CA LEU A 593 7.12 13.33 -19.66
C LEU A 593 6.73 14.53 -18.78
N MET A 594 7.28 14.58 -17.57
CA MET A 594 6.90 15.55 -16.54
C MET A 594 8.13 16.23 -15.95
N GLU A 595 8.00 17.44 -15.42
CA GLU A 595 9.07 18.13 -14.68
C GLU A 595 8.65 18.31 -13.22
N PHE A 596 9.57 18.05 -12.29
CA PHE A 596 9.36 18.29 -10.87
C PHE A 596 10.39 19.30 -10.36
N GLU A 597 9.92 20.38 -9.77
CA GLU A 597 10.76 21.45 -9.22
C GLU A 597 10.31 21.76 -7.79
N PHE A 598 11.25 21.72 -6.86
CA PHE A 598 11.02 22.07 -5.45
C PHE A 598 11.57 23.49 -5.24
N LEU A 599 10.67 24.43 -4.95
CA LEU A 599 10.94 25.88 -4.87
C LEU A 599 11.27 26.33 -3.44
#